data_AF-A0A822BZI0-F1
#
_entry.id   AF-A0A822BZI0-F1
#
_cell.length_a   1.000
_cell.length_b   1.000
_cell.length_c   1.000
_cell.angle_alpha   90.00
_cell.angle_beta   90.00
_cell.angle_gamma   90.00
#
_symmetry.space_group_name_H-M   'P 1'
#
loop_
_entity.id
_entity.type
_entity.pdbx_description
1 polymer ?
#
loop_
_entity_poly.entity_id
_entity_poly.type
_entity_poly.pdbx_seq_one_letter_code
_entity_poly.pdbx_strand_id
1 'polypeptide(L)'
;LYNDEWKDVIQYRQHVVPSNSTIYRIDLNFNNLSLPVERHVVRNVSFLINELLYVSYEKQLIVSSASKLIEDLNDFELYSIDLQNTLKLTRLTNNEVAEIELQLSIDGHHLFFLTVSLGTNKGKFNNTQYRLYSLNLINGQLTRLGETFQ
;
A
#
# COMPACT_ATOMS: atom_id res chain seq x y z
N LEU A 1 26.20 -47.20 0.59
CA LEU A 1 26.31 -46.08 1.55
C LEU A 1 26.74 -44.87 0.75
N TYR A 2 25.90 -43.81 0.74
CA TYR A 2 25.97 -42.59 -0.09
C TYR A 2 25.72 -42.87 -1.59
N ASN A 3 24.82 -42.21 -2.32
CA ASN A 3 24.23 -40.89 -2.16
C ASN A 3 22.90 -40.85 -2.94
N ASP A 4 21.75 -40.82 -2.24
CA ASP A 4 20.50 -40.29 -2.81
C ASP A 4 20.19 -39.04 -2.01
N GLU A 5 20.89 -37.96 -2.36
CA GLU A 5 20.55 -36.63 -1.90
C GLU A 5 19.17 -36.30 -2.46
N TRP A 6 18.23 -36.07 -1.55
CA TRP A 6 16.94 -35.48 -1.88
C TRP A 6 17.22 -34.15 -2.58
N LYS A 7 17.13 -34.16 -3.90
CA LYS A 7 17.15 -32.97 -4.73
C LYS A 7 15.79 -32.30 -4.52
N ASP A 8 15.65 -31.59 -3.41
CA ASP A 8 14.47 -30.79 -3.10
C ASP A 8 14.19 -29.90 -4.31
N VAL A 9 13.15 -30.26 -5.06
CA VAL A 9 12.74 -29.58 -6.28
C VAL A 9 11.97 -28.33 -5.87
N ILE A 10 12.66 -27.34 -5.29
CA ILE A 10 12.13 -25.98 -5.17
C ILE A 10 12.50 -25.22 -6.44
N GLN A 11 12.00 -25.69 -7.58
CA GLN A 11 12.13 -24.97 -8.86
C GLN A 11 10.77 -24.67 -9.49
N TYR A 12 9.73 -24.51 -8.65
CA TYR A 12 8.36 -24.22 -9.09
C TYR A 12 7.88 -22.79 -8.78
N ARG A 13 8.76 -21.82 -8.52
CA ARG A 13 8.35 -20.42 -8.27
C ARG A 13 8.98 -19.39 -9.21
N GLN A 14 9.39 -19.81 -10.40
CA GLN A 14 9.80 -18.88 -11.47
C GLN A 14 8.68 -18.58 -12.47
N HIS A 15 7.41 -18.75 -12.08
CA HIS A 15 6.38 -17.98 -12.77
C HIS A 15 6.48 -16.54 -12.28
N VAL A 16 7.15 -15.71 -13.08
CA VAL A 16 7.17 -14.25 -12.98
C VAL A 16 5.74 -13.77 -13.20
N VAL A 17 4.91 -13.89 -12.17
CA VAL A 17 3.60 -13.27 -12.18
C VAL A 17 3.84 -11.77 -12.00
N PRO A 18 3.34 -10.92 -12.91
CA PRO A 18 3.52 -9.49 -12.78
C PRO A 18 2.96 -9.03 -11.44
N SER A 19 3.82 -8.48 -10.59
CA SER A 19 3.41 -7.76 -9.38
C SER A 19 3.08 -6.31 -9.74
N ASN A 20 2.58 -6.02 -10.94
CA ASN A 20 2.32 -4.65 -11.37
C ASN A 20 0.82 -4.32 -11.31
N SER A 21 0.52 -3.05 -11.07
CA SER A 21 -0.85 -2.53 -11.11
C SER A 21 -0.91 -1.30 -12.00
N THR A 22 -2.03 -1.12 -12.70
CA THR A 22 -2.32 0.11 -13.44
C THR A 22 -3.54 0.79 -12.82
N ILE A 23 -3.35 2.04 -12.42
CA ILE A 23 -4.42 2.90 -11.89
C ILE A 23 -5.04 3.65 -13.07
N TYR A 24 -6.37 3.62 -13.14
CA TYR A 24 -7.14 4.30 -14.19
C TYR A 24 -8.10 5.31 -13.58
N ARG A 25 -8.26 6.46 -14.25
CA ARG A 25 -9.38 7.39 -14.03
C ARG A 25 -10.46 7.06 -15.04
N ILE A 26 -11.70 7.02 -14.56
CA ILE A 26 -12.88 6.78 -15.38
C ILE A 26 -13.76 8.02 -15.25
N ASP A 27 -13.94 8.74 -16.35
CA ASP A 27 -14.77 9.95 -16.37
C ASP A 27 -16.20 9.56 -16.76
N LEU A 28 -17.14 9.71 -15.81
CA LEU A 28 -18.54 9.30 -15.96
C LEU A 28 -19.40 10.51 -16.33
N ASN A 29 -20.01 10.48 -17.52
CA ASN A 29 -21.01 11.48 -17.92
C ASN A 29 -22.43 11.02 -17.56
N PHE A 30 -22.89 11.43 -16.38
CA PHE A 30 -24.22 11.04 -15.89
C PHE A 30 -25.39 11.70 -16.65
N ASN A 31 -25.14 12.75 -17.42
CA ASN A 31 -26.18 13.43 -18.19
C ASN A 31 -26.49 12.73 -19.53
N ASN A 32 -25.56 11.90 -20.02
CA ASN A 32 -25.70 11.14 -21.26
C ASN A 32 -25.11 9.73 -21.06
N LEU A 33 -25.92 8.82 -20.50
CA LEU A 33 -25.56 7.40 -20.27
C LEU A 33 -25.15 6.64 -21.55
N SER A 34 -25.34 7.24 -22.73
CA SER A 34 -24.98 6.69 -24.04
C SER A 34 -23.61 7.13 -24.56
N LEU A 35 -22.91 8.06 -23.89
CA LEU A 35 -21.55 8.44 -24.29
C LEU A 35 -20.53 7.41 -23.82
N PRO A 36 -19.48 7.14 -24.62
CA PRO A 36 -18.45 6.19 -24.24
C PRO A 36 -17.74 6.64 -22.97
N VAL A 37 -17.54 5.69 -22.05
CA VAL A 37 -16.75 5.86 -20.83
C VAL A 37 -15.30 6.13 -21.23
N GLU A 38 -14.80 7.34 -20.97
CA GLU A 38 -13.40 7.68 -21.20
C GLU A 38 -12.55 7.14 -20.04
N ARG A 39 -11.50 6.38 -20.39
CA ARG A 39 -10.57 5.75 -19.44
C ARG A 39 -9.17 6.30 -19.67
N HIS A 40 -8.61 6.92 -18.64
CA HIS A 40 -7.26 7.48 -18.68
C HIS A 40 -6.34 6.72 -17.74
N VAL A 41 -5.15 6.35 -18.21
CA VAL A 41 -4.11 5.81 -17.33
C VAL A 41 -3.63 6.94 -16.42
N VAL A 42 -3.76 6.76 -15.12
CA VAL A 42 -3.17 7.66 -14.12
C VAL A 42 -1.71 7.30 -13.95
N ARG A 43 -1.43 6.02 -13.64
CA ARG A 43 -0.07 5.53 -13.38
C ARG A 43 0.03 4.00 -13.45
N ASN A 44 1.20 3.51 -13.87
CA ASN A 44 1.63 2.12 -13.66
C ASN A 44 2.55 2.04 -12.44
N VAL A 45 2.31 1.09 -11.54
CA VAL A 45 3.15 0.81 -10.37
C VAL A 45 3.68 -0.62 -10.43
N SER A 46 4.87 -0.84 -9.88
CA SER A 46 5.58 -2.13 -9.90
C SER A 46 5.23 -3.04 -8.71
N PHE A 47 4.15 -2.73 -7.99
CA PHE A 47 3.63 -3.50 -6.86
C PHE A 47 2.11 -3.73 -7.02
N LEU A 48 1.57 -4.68 -6.25
CA LEU A 48 0.12 -4.84 -6.14
C LEU A 48 -0.44 -3.74 -5.23
N ILE A 49 -1.67 -3.31 -5.46
CA ILE A 49 -2.35 -2.33 -4.62
C ILE A 49 -3.37 -3.06 -3.75
N ASN A 50 -3.29 -2.89 -2.43
CA ASN A 50 -4.27 -3.46 -1.50
C ASN A 50 -5.43 -2.49 -1.27
N GLU A 51 -5.11 -1.23 -0.95
CA GLU A 51 -6.08 -0.16 -0.73
C GLU A 51 -5.71 1.08 -1.53
N LEU A 52 -6.73 1.84 -1.92
CA LEU A 52 -6.64 3.07 -2.70
C LEU A 52 -7.59 4.11 -2.08
N LEU A 53 -7.07 5.27 -1.71
CA LEU A 53 -7.85 6.39 -1.18
C LEU A 53 -7.62 7.65 -2.00
N TYR A 54 -8.67 8.45 -2.16
CA TYR A 54 -8.60 9.77 -2.76
C TYR A 54 -8.61 10.86 -1.69
N VAL A 55 -7.60 11.72 -1.71
CA VAL A 55 -7.45 12.89 -0.85
C VAL A 55 -7.82 14.12 -1.68
N SER A 56 -9.03 14.63 -1.48
CA SER A 56 -9.62 15.68 -2.32
C SER A 56 -8.90 17.02 -2.20
N TYR A 57 -8.50 17.40 -0.98
CA TYR A 57 -7.87 18.70 -0.71
C TYR A 57 -6.53 18.85 -1.42
N GLU A 58 -5.65 17.86 -1.29
CA GLU A 58 -4.34 17.83 -1.94
C GLU A 58 -4.39 17.30 -3.39
N LYS A 59 -5.56 16.84 -3.85
CA LYS A 59 -5.74 16.12 -5.13
C LYS A 59 -4.72 14.98 -5.28
N GLN A 60 -4.64 14.13 -4.26
CA GLN A 60 -3.71 13.00 -4.22
C GLN A 60 -4.46 11.68 -4.19
N LEU A 61 -3.82 10.63 -4.71
CA LEU A 61 -4.18 9.26 -4.41
C LEU A 61 -3.18 8.68 -3.42
N ILE A 62 -3.67 8.06 -2.36
CA ILE A 62 -2.89 7.24 -1.45
C ILE A 62 -3.10 5.78 -1.82
N VAL A 63 -2.02 5.03 -1.94
CA VAL A 63 -2.05 3.59 -2.22
C VAL A 63 -1.25 2.85 -1.16
N SER A 64 -1.75 1.70 -0.70
CA SER A 64 -0.93 0.73 0.01
C SER A 64 -0.40 -0.30 -0.98
N SER A 65 0.91 -0.54 -0.93
CA SER A 65 1.55 -1.61 -1.69
C SER A 65 1.34 -2.96 -1.02
N ALA A 66 1.32 -3.99 -1.84
CA ALA A 66 1.33 -5.36 -1.42
C ALA A 66 2.23 -6.19 -2.33
N SER A 67 2.72 -7.29 -1.78
CA SER A 67 3.42 -8.33 -2.51
C SER A 67 2.56 -9.59 -2.60
N LYS A 68 2.67 -10.30 -3.73
CA LYS A 68 1.97 -11.57 -3.93
C LYS A 68 2.48 -12.65 -2.98
N LEU A 69 3.79 -12.63 -2.73
CA LEU A 69 4.46 -13.49 -1.78
C LEU A 69 4.65 -12.60 -0.55
N ILE A 70 3.80 -12.79 0.47
CA ILE A 70 3.91 -12.09 1.76
C ILE A 70 5.12 -12.67 2.52
N GLU A 71 6.31 -12.44 1.98
CA GLU A 71 7.58 -12.98 2.45
C GLU A 71 8.42 -11.89 3.13
N ASP A 72 8.33 -10.64 2.65
CA ASP A 72 8.97 -9.48 3.24
C ASP A 72 7.94 -8.41 3.59
N LEU A 73 7.92 -7.96 4.84
CA LEU A 73 7.05 -6.88 5.28
C LEU A 73 7.50 -5.51 4.75
N ASN A 74 8.75 -5.37 4.30
CA ASN A 74 9.22 -4.15 3.63
C ASN A 74 8.55 -3.89 2.27
N ASP A 75 7.82 -4.89 1.73
CA ASP A 75 7.04 -4.72 0.51
C ASP A 75 5.71 -3.96 0.75
N PHE A 76 5.34 -3.74 2.01
CA PHE A 76 4.11 -3.05 2.40
C PHE A 76 4.43 -1.64 2.84
N GLU A 77 3.96 -0.69 2.04
CA GLU A 77 4.28 0.71 2.21
C GLU A 77 3.13 1.55 1.66
N LEU A 78 2.98 2.74 2.24
CA LEU A 78 2.07 3.75 1.74
C LEU A 78 2.79 4.66 0.76
N TYR A 79 2.14 4.93 -0.36
CA TYR A 79 2.62 5.88 -1.35
C TYR A 79 1.55 6.92 -1.68
N SER A 80 1.99 8.15 -2.01
CA SER A 80 1.14 9.17 -2.62
C SER A 80 1.47 9.38 -4.09
N ILE A 81 0.42 9.61 -4.87
CA ILE A 81 0.46 10.04 -6.27
C ILE A 81 -0.25 11.39 -6.34
N ASP A 82 0.46 12.42 -6.80
CA ASP A 82 -0.12 13.72 -7.08
C ASP A 82 -0.90 13.64 -8.40
N LEU A 83 -2.20 13.97 -8.40
CA LEU A 83 -3.03 13.90 -9.61
C LEU A 83 -2.78 15.06 -10.57
N GLN A 84 -2.11 16.13 -10.13
CA GLN A 84 -1.63 17.20 -11.01
C GLN A 84 -0.31 16.83 -11.68
N ASN A 85 0.50 15.96 -11.04
CA ASN A 85 1.73 15.41 -11.58
C ASN A 85 1.84 13.91 -11.31
N THR A 86 1.13 13.11 -12.11
CA THR A 86 1.01 11.66 -11.91
C THR A 86 2.32 10.90 -12.13
N LEU A 87 3.38 11.56 -12.60
CA LEU A 87 4.72 11.00 -12.74
C LEU A 87 5.45 10.89 -11.39
N LYS A 88 5.05 11.65 -10.37
CA LYS A 88 5.63 11.58 -9.04
C LYS A 88 4.91 10.53 -8.19
N LEU A 89 5.69 9.58 -7.66
CA LEU A 89 5.26 8.62 -6.65
C LEU A 89 6.13 8.85 -5.41
N THR A 90 5.51 9.24 -4.30
CA THR A 90 6.23 9.55 -3.05
C THR A 90 5.93 8.45 -2.05
N ARG A 91 6.95 7.80 -1.51
CA ARG A 91 6.79 6.88 -0.39
C ARG A 91 6.53 7.68 0.89
N LEU A 92 5.50 7.29 1.63
CA LEU A 92 5.02 7.99 2.82
C LEU A 92 5.43 7.30 4.12
N THR A 93 5.55 5.98 4.10
CA THR A 93 6.03 5.19 5.21
C THR A 93 7.41 4.59 4.90
N ASN A 94 8.02 3.98 5.90
CA ASN A 94 9.20 3.13 5.75
C ASN A 94 9.23 2.22 6.97
N ASN A 95 8.36 1.22 6.98
CA ASN A 95 8.11 0.41 8.15
C ASN A 95 8.18 -1.09 7.79
N GLU A 96 8.45 -1.91 8.81
CA GLU A 96 8.55 -3.37 8.64
C GLU A 96 7.22 -4.02 9.04
N VAL A 97 6.09 -3.42 8.63
CA VAL A 97 4.72 -3.83 9.00
C VAL A 97 3.78 -3.61 7.82
N ALA A 98 2.68 -4.36 7.76
CA ALA A 98 1.64 -4.10 6.78
C ALA A 98 0.66 -3.05 7.29
N GLU A 99 0.38 -2.01 6.51
CA GLU A 99 -0.70 -1.06 6.78
C GLU A 99 -2.02 -1.52 6.17
N ILE A 100 -3.07 -1.54 6.98
CA ILE A 100 -4.43 -1.92 6.58
C ILE A 100 -5.47 -0.95 7.15
N GLU A 101 -6.68 -1.01 6.61
CA GLU A 101 -7.83 -0.22 7.04
C GLU A 101 -7.55 1.28 6.96
N LEU A 102 -7.11 1.73 5.78
CA LEU A 102 -6.81 3.13 5.53
C LEU A 102 -8.09 3.98 5.67
N GLN A 103 -8.02 5.03 6.49
CA GLN A 103 -9.10 5.99 6.67
C GLN A 103 -8.57 7.41 6.64
N LEU A 104 -9.21 8.27 5.84
CA LEU A 104 -8.88 9.69 5.79
C LEU A 104 -9.65 10.47 6.86
N SER A 105 -9.00 11.41 7.52
CA SER A 105 -9.69 12.38 8.37
C SER A 105 -10.65 13.26 7.56
N ILE A 106 -11.66 13.81 8.24
CA ILE A 106 -12.68 14.66 7.60
C ILE A 106 -12.05 15.89 6.93
N ASP A 107 -11.00 16.45 7.54
CA ASP A 107 -10.25 17.59 6.99
C ASP A 107 -9.23 17.20 5.90
N GLY A 108 -9.05 15.90 5.64
CA GLY A 108 -8.14 15.39 4.61
C GLY A 108 -6.65 15.47 4.96
N HIS A 109 -6.29 15.92 6.17
CA HIS A 109 -4.88 16.13 6.54
C HIS A 109 -4.22 14.93 7.21
N HIS A 110 -5.01 13.98 7.73
CA HIS A 110 -4.49 12.82 8.44
C HIS A 110 -5.01 11.53 7.81
N LEU A 111 -4.08 10.60 7.63
CA LEU A 111 -4.39 9.22 7.27
C LEU A 111 -4.26 8.35 8.52
N PHE A 112 -5.34 7.67 8.88
CA PHE A 112 -5.36 6.67 9.94
C PHE A 112 -5.25 5.28 9.33
N PHE A 113 -4.55 4.39 10.03
CA PHE A 113 -4.39 3.01 9.60
C PHE A 113 -3.96 2.12 10.77
N LEU A 114 -4.26 0.83 10.64
CA LEU A 114 -3.76 -0.20 11.53
C LEU A 114 -2.48 -0.79 10.95
N THR A 115 -1.48 -1.05 11.79
CA THR A 115 -0.30 -1.81 11.40
C THR A 115 -0.38 -3.23 11.90
N VAL A 116 -0.06 -4.20 11.04
CA VAL A 116 0.07 -5.62 11.37
C VAL A 116 1.51 -6.05 11.17
N SER A 117 2.12 -6.60 12.22
CA SER A 117 3.40 -7.31 12.11
C SER A 117 3.14 -8.81 12.11
N LEU A 118 3.83 -9.54 11.23
CA LEU A 118 3.80 -11.01 11.20
C LEU A 118 4.67 -11.65 12.29
N GLY A 119 5.29 -10.84 13.18
CA GLY A 119 6.15 -11.33 14.25
C GLY A 119 7.44 -11.93 13.70
N THR A 120 8.48 -11.12 13.53
CA THR A 120 9.79 -11.61 13.12
C THR A 120 10.83 -11.32 14.20
N ASN A 121 11.75 -12.27 14.43
CA ASN A 121 12.81 -12.15 15.43
C ASN A 121 13.90 -11.12 15.07
N LYS A 122 13.72 -10.31 14.01
CA LYS A 122 14.80 -9.53 13.38
C LYS A 122 14.50 -8.04 13.14
N GLY A 123 13.33 -7.52 13.50
CA GLY A 123 12.88 -6.18 13.08
C GLY A 123 12.50 -5.18 14.18
N LYS A 124 12.28 -3.92 13.78
CA LYS A 124 11.85 -2.77 14.60
C LYS A 124 10.49 -2.99 15.29
N PHE A 125 9.68 -3.94 14.80
CA PHE A 125 8.34 -4.23 15.30
C PHE A 125 8.15 -5.73 15.59
N ASN A 126 8.57 -6.18 16.77
CA ASN A 126 8.41 -7.57 17.25
C ASN A 126 7.06 -7.83 17.96
N ASN A 127 6.07 -6.96 17.77
CA ASN A 127 4.77 -7.07 18.43
C ASN A 127 3.71 -7.48 17.41
N THR A 128 3.07 -8.63 17.63
CA THR A 128 1.96 -9.15 16.81
C THR A 128 0.63 -8.42 17.02
N GLN A 129 0.60 -7.42 17.91
CA GLN A 129 -0.60 -6.64 18.18
C GLN A 129 -0.81 -5.57 17.11
N TYR A 130 -2.05 -5.45 16.64
CA TYR A 130 -2.49 -4.30 15.85
C TYR A 130 -2.21 -2.99 16.60
N ARG A 131 -1.64 -2.02 15.90
CA ARG A 131 -1.42 -0.66 16.42
C ARG A 131 -2.06 0.34 15.50
N LEU A 132 -2.74 1.32 16.08
CA LEU A 132 -3.35 2.43 15.35
C LEU A 132 -2.31 3.55 15.18
N TYR A 133 -2.18 4.04 13.96
CA TYR A 133 -1.33 5.17 13.61
C TYR A 133 -2.13 6.28 12.93
N SER A 134 -1.58 7.48 13.01
CA SER A 134 -1.97 8.65 12.25
C SER A 134 -0.75 9.20 11.53
N LEU A 135 -0.85 9.38 10.22
CA LEU A 135 0.13 10.05 9.39
C LEU A 135 -0.42 11.41 8.96
N ASN A 136 0.28 12.48 9.31
CA ASN A 136 -0.03 13.82 8.81
C ASN A 136 0.49 13.97 7.37
N LEU A 137 -0.41 14.22 6.43
CA LEU A 137 -0.11 14.28 4.99
C LEU A 137 0.55 15.60 4.57
N ILE A 138 0.55 16.63 5.42
CA ILE A 138 1.18 17.93 5.14
C ILE A 138 2.67 17.87 5.45
N ASN A 139 3.03 17.34 6.62
CA ASN A 139 4.41 17.36 7.12
C ASN A 139 5.07 15.96 7.21
N GLY A 140 4.33 14.89 6.91
CA GLY A 140 4.81 13.51 6.98
C GLY A 140 4.97 12.95 8.39
N GLN A 141 4.45 13.64 9.42
CA GLN A 141 4.60 13.18 10.80
C GLN A 141 3.75 11.95 11.08
N LEU A 142 4.41 10.86 11.48
CA LEU A 142 3.78 9.62 11.92
C LEU A 142 3.63 9.60 13.45
N THR A 143 2.42 9.36 13.94
CA THR A 143 2.07 9.30 15.36
C THR A 143 1.35 8.00 15.68
N ARG A 144 1.80 7.28 16.70
CA ARG A 144 1.06 6.11 17.22
C ARG A 144 -0.01 6.57 18.19
N LEU A 145 -1.23 6.07 18.02
CA LEU A 145 -2.39 6.40 18.85
C LEU A 145 -2.67 5.29 19.86
N GLY A 146 -3.28 5.64 21.00
CA GLY A 146 -3.66 4.67 22.03
C GLY A 146 -2.46 3.95 22.69
N GLU A 147 -1.29 4.59 22.73
CA GLU A 147 -0.11 4.01 23.39
C GLU A 147 -0.23 3.95 24.91
N THR A 148 -1.04 4.85 25.47
CA THR A 148 -1.32 4.92 26.90
C THR A 148 -2.83 4.90 27.09
N PHE A 149 -3.29 4.01 27.96
CA PHE A 149 -4.62 4.04 28.54
C PHE A 149 -4.40 4.43 30.00
N GLN A 150 -4.88 5.60 30.40
CA GLN A 150 -4.96 5.98 31.81
C GLN A 150 -6.26 5.45 32.41
#